data_AF-A0A382Y1B0-F1
#
_entry.id   AF-A0A382Y1B0-F1
#
_cell.length_a   1.000
_cell.length_b   1.000
_cell.length_c   1.000
_cell.angle_alpha   90.00
_cell.angle_beta   90.00
_cell.angle_gamma   90.00
#
_symmetry.space_group_name_H-M   'P 1'
#
loop_
_entity.id
_entity.type
_entity.pdbx_description
1 polymer ?
#
loop_
_entity_poly.entity_id
_entity_poly.type
_entity_poly.pdbx_seq_one_letter_code
_entity_poly.pdbx_strand_id
1 'polypeptide(L)' 'ARESDYRKAADLIPDDLVKSLMAAGTSRQCRENVEEYVDAGVTCPILYPLMNDMRPVIDAFADWSM' A
#
# COMPACT_ATOMS: atom_id res chain seq x y z
N ALA A 1 -4.30 -23.40 8.94
CA ALA A 1 -4.16 -23.26 7.48
C ALA A 1 -2.68 -23.39 7.12
N ARG A 2 -2.37 -24.03 6.00
CA ARG A 2 -1.01 -24.09 5.42
C ARG A 2 -0.81 -22.88 4.50
N GLU A 3 0.44 -22.57 4.19
CA GLU A 3 0.79 -21.50 3.25
C GLU A 3 0.08 -21.63 1.89
N SER A 4 -0.08 -22.87 1.41
CA SER A 4 -0.82 -23.20 0.20
C SER A 4 -2.30 -22.79 0.24
N ASP A 5 -2.90 -22.78 1.43
CA ASP A 5 -4.31 -22.44 1.60
C ASP A 5 -4.52 -20.93 1.46
N TYR A 6 -3.57 -20.13 1.95
CA TYR A 6 -3.60 -18.66 1.79
C TYR A 6 -3.43 -18.26 0.33
N ARG A 7 -2.53 -18.92 -0.42
CA ARG A 7 -2.33 -18.61 -1.86
C ARG A 7 -3.60 -18.86 -2.68
N LYS A 8 -4.31 -19.96 -2.42
CA LYS A 8 -5.59 -20.26 -3.09
C LYS A 8 -6.70 -19.28 -2.71
N ALA A 9 -6.70 -18.82 -1.46
CA ALA A 9 -7.66 -17.83 -0.99
C ALA A 9 -7.40 -16.44 -1.59
N ALA A 10 -6.13 -16.09 -1.88
CA ALA A 10 -5.77 -14.81 -2.50
C ALA A 10 -6.46 -14.61 -3.86
N ASP A 11 -6.63 -15.68 -4.65
CA ASP A 11 -7.33 -15.65 -5.94
C ASP A 11 -8.84 -15.30 -5.81
N LEU A 12 -9.40 -15.41 -4.60
CA LEU A 12 -10.79 -15.05 -4.31
C LEU A 12 -10.95 -13.60 -3.86
N ILE A 13 -9.85 -12.88 -3.62
CA ILE A 13 -9.87 -11.49 -3.15
C ILE A 13 -10.06 -10.57 -4.35
N PRO A 14 -11.15 -9.80 -4.42
CA PRO A 14 -11.37 -8.85 -5.50
C PRO A 14 -10.32 -7.72 -5.50
N ASP A 15 -9.86 -7.31 -6.68
CA ASP A 15 -8.87 -6.23 -6.85
C ASP A 15 -9.32 -4.88 -6.24
N ASP A 16 -10.61 -4.58 -6.27
CA ASP A 16 -11.19 -3.37 -5.69
C ASP A 16 -11.12 -3.39 -4.16
N LEU A 17 -11.26 -4.56 -3.54
CA LEU A 17 -11.07 -4.71 -2.10
C LEU A 17 -9.61 -4.44 -1.71
N VAL A 18 -8.65 -4.94 -2.51
CA VAL A 18 -7.22 -4.66 -2.30
C VAL A 18 -6.93 -3.16 -2.36
N LYS A 19 -7.48 -2.48 -3.38
CA LYS A 19 -7.26 -1.03 -3.60
C LYS A 19 -7.93 -0.13 -2.57
N SER A 20 -9.05 -0.57 -1.98
CA SER A 20 -9.74 0.21 -0.93
C SER A 20 -9.05 0.15 0.43
N LEU A 21 -8.25 -0.91 0.68
CA LEU A 21 -7.56 -1.11 1.95
C LEU A 21 -6.08 -0.73 1.93
N MET A 22 -5.44 -0.74 0.76
CA MET A 22 -4.00 -0.58 0.64
C MET A 22 -3.60 0.41 -0.45
N ALA A 23 -2.62 1.26 -0.13
CA ALA A 23 -1.86 2.01 -1.13
C ALA A 23 -0.97 1.04 -1.92
N ALA A 24 -1.51 0.49 -3.01
CA ALA A 24 -0.86 -0.51 -3.84
C ALA A 24 -0.82 -0.06 -5.30
N GLY A 25 0.34 -0.20 -5.94
CA GLY A 25 0.54 0.15 -7.34
C GLY A 25 1.85 0.89 -7.56
N THR A 26 1.82 1.84 -8.49
CA THR A 26 2.98 2.70 -8.79
C THR A 26 3.26 3.69 -7.64
N SER A 27 4.50 4.19 -7.56
CA SER A 27 4.89 5.21 -6.57
C SER A 27 4.03 6.48 -6.62
N ARG A 28 3.43 6.82 -7.77
CA ARG A 28 2.49 7.95 -7.88
C ARG A 28 1.17 7.63 -7.19
N GLN A 29 0.58 6.47 -7.50
CA GLN A 29 -0.69 6.03 -6.90
C GLN A 29 -0.56 5.88 -5.38
N CYS A 30 0.59 5.37 -4.90
CA CYS A 30 0.81 5.29 -3.46
C CYS A 30 0.84 6.68 -2.79
N ARG A 31 1.39 7.70 -3.45
CA ARG A 31 1.42 9.07 -2.93
C ARG A 31 0.02 9.70 -2.92
N GLU A 32 -0.73 9.56 -4.02
CA GLU A 32 -2.12 10.02 -4.14
C GLU A 32 -2.99 9.42 -3.01
N ASN A 33 -2.88 8.12 -2.75
CA ASN A 33 -3.61 7.49 -1.65
C ASN A 33 -3.19 8.01 -0.26
N VAL A 34 -1.90 8.31 -0.04
CA VAL A 34 -1.46 8.87 1.25
C VAL A 34 -1.97 10.30 1.42
N GLU A 35 -1.99 11.10 0.37
CA GLU A 35 -2.64 12.43 0.34
C GLU A 35 -4.11 12.32 0.76
N GLU A 36 -4.88 11.38 0.19
CA GLU A 36 -6.28 11.15 0.57
C GLU A 36 -6.44 10.81 2.07
N TYR A 37 -5.54 10.00 2.64
CA TYR A 37 -5.58 9.71 4.06
C TYR A 37 -5.25 10.93 4.93
N VAL A 38 -4.28 11.74 4.51
CA VAL A 38 -3.91 12.97 5.23
C VAL A 38 -5.04 13.98 5.18
N ASP A 39 -5.67 14.16 4.02
CA ASP A 39 -6.86 15.00 3.84
C ASP A 39 -8.04 14.53 4.70
N ALA A 40 -8.16 13.21 4.93
CA ALA A 40 -9.12 12.63 5.86
C ALA A 40 -8.76 12.81 7.35
N GLY A 41 -7.62 13.43 7.66
CA GLY A 41 -7.19 13.78 9.01
C GLY A 41 -6.13 12.84 9.62
N VAL A 42 -5.52 11.95 8.84
CA VAL A 42 -4.38 11.15 9.32
C VAL A 42 -3.17 12.04 9.52
N THR A 43 -2.61 12.05 10.73
CA THR A 43 -1.48 12.92 11.10
C THR A 43 -0.11 12.25 11.00
N CYS A 44 -0.06 10.92 10.93
CA CYS A 44 1.18 10.15 10.86
C CYS A 44 0.95 8.83 10.10
N PRO A 45 0.98 8.84 8.76
CA PRO A 45 0.84 7.64 7.96
C PRO A 45 2.06 6.72 8.13
N ILE A 46 1.81 5.43 8.40
CA ILE A 46 2.85 4.40 8.53
C ILE A 46 2.91 3.59 7.24
N LEU A 47 4.06 3.62 6.57
CA LEU A 47 4.28 2.85 5.35
C LEU A 47 4.85 1.47 5.69
N TYR A 48 4.06 0.42 5.47
CA TYR A 48 4.49 -0.98 5.63
C TYR A 48 4.51 -1.69 4.27
N PRO A 49 5.69 -2.00 3.71
CA PRO A 49 5.78 -2.68 2.44
C PRO A 49 5.35 -4.15 2.57
N LEU A 50 4.59 -4.63 1.59
CA LEU A 50 4.34 -6.08 1.44
C LEU A 50 5.47 -6.80 0.69
N MET A 51 6.51 -6.07 0.28
CA MET A 51 7.70 -6.57 -0.41
C MET A 51 8.88 -6.66 0.55
N ASN A 52 9.82 -7.56 0.26
CA ASN A 52 11.02 -7.76 1.09
C ASN A 52 11.98 -6.56 1.10
N ASP A 53 11.91 -5.68 0.08
CA ASP A 53 12.79 -4.52 -0.02
C ASP A 53 12.02 -3.22 0.24
N MET A 54 12.45 -2.50 1.27
CA MET A 54 11.86 -1.21 1.67
C MET A 54 12.42 -0.03 0.87
N ARG A 55 13.59 -0.18 0.22
CA ARG A 55 14.27 0.93 -0.49
C ARG A 55 13.38 1.60 -1.54
N PRO A 56 12.63 0.88 -2.40
CA PRO A 56 11.75 1.51 -3.38
C PRO A 56 10.65 2.37 -2.74
N VAL A 57 10.18 2.01 -1.55
CA VAL A 57 9.20 2.82 -0.80
C VAL A 57 9.86 4.07 -0.24
N ILE A 58 11.07 3.95 0.33
CA ILE A 58 11.83 5.11 0.81
C ILE A 58 12.09 6.08 -0.35
N ASP A 59 12.61 5.59 -1.47
CA ASP A 59 12.94 6.40 -2.65
C ASP A 59 11.69 7.06 -3.25
N ALA A 60 10.54 6.38 -3.22
CA ALA A 60 9.28 6.94 -3.70
C ALA A 60 8.79 8.13 -2.88
N PHE A 61 9.16 8.20 -1.60
CA PHE A 61 8.71 9.21 -0.64
C PHE A 61 9.81 10.19 -0.19
N ALA A 62 11.08 9.97 -0.59
CA ALA A 62 12.23 10.76 -0.12
C ALA A 62 12.13 12.25 -0.47
N ASP A 63 11.68 12.56 -1.69
CA ASP A 63 11.52 13.94 -2.19
C ASP A 63 10.04 14.36 -2.27
N TRP A 64 9.14 13.58 -1.67
CA TRP A 64 7.72 13.90 -1.69
C TRP A 64 7.37 14.88 -0.58
N SER A 65 7.00 16.10 -0.96
CA SER A 65 6.38 17.07 -0.05
C SER A 65 4.87 17.07 -0.25
N MET A 66 4.13 16.96 0.85
CA MET A 66 2.72 17.37 0.92
C MET A 66 2.59 18.89 0.75
#